data_AF-A0A250JF73-F1
#
_entry.id   AF-A0A250JF73-F1
#
_cell.length_a   1.000
_cell.length_b   1.000
_cell.length_c   1.000
_cell.angle_alpha   90.00
_cell.angle_beta   90.00
_cell.angle_gamma   90.00
#
_symmetry.space_group_name_H-M   'P 1'
#
loop_
_entity.id
_entity.type
_entity.pdbx_description
1 polymer ?
#
loop_
_entity_poly.entity_id
_entity_poly.type
_entity_poly.pdbx_seq_one_letter_code
_entity_poly.pdbx_strand_id
1 'polypeptide(L)'
;MTNISDAMTRINWLAVLAATFACTVLGGLWFTALFGKAYASVLGRAHDPKAKPAPIFIVGPLVCTLIAVITSATLIKVLNLTSVGDAITFGAVVGFGYFVSTMANTAINPNMPRPLMYSLVSGPYFFLLSIITSLILVTMP
;
A
#
# COMPACT_ATOMS: atom_id res chain seq x y z
N MET A 1 -23.33 15.82 -6.31
CA MET A 1 -22.04 15.23 -5.89
C MET A 1 -22.35 13.98 -5.10
N THR A 2 -21.67 12.86 -5.39
CA THR A 2 -21.81 11.63 -4.58
C THR A 2 -21.21 11.89 -3.20
N ASN A 3 -21.99 11.74 -2.13
CA ASN A 3 -21.45 11.79 -0.77
C ASN A 3 -20.73 10.46 -0.44
N ILE A 4 -19.96 10.41 0.65
CA ILE A 4 -19.14 9.24 1.00
C ILE A 4 -20.00 7.97 1.19
N SER A 5 -21.15 8.09 1.87
CA SER A 5 -22.03 6.94 2.12
C SER A 5 -22.57 6.35 0.81
N ASP A 6 -22.96 7.18 -0.15
CA ASP A 6 -23.46 6.73 -1.45
C ASP A 6 -22.35 6.13 -2.32
N ALA A 7 -21.10 6.59 -2.15
CA ALA A 7 -19.97 6.02 -2.86
C ALA A 7 -19.67 4.59 -2.39
N MET A 8 -19.71 4.36 -1.07
CA MET A 8 -19.41 3.05 -0.47
C MET A 8 -20.40 1.95 -0.90
N THR A 9 -21.65 2.29 -1.21
CA THR A 9 -22.64 1.31 -1.70
C THR A 9 -22.45 0.95 -3.17
N ARG A 10 -21.62 1.68 -3.92
CA ARG A 10 -21.44 1.55 -5.37
C ARG A 10 -20.02 1.17 -5.78
N ILE A 11 -19.17 0.76 -4.85
CA ILE A 11 -17.83 0.25 -5.17
C ILE A 11 -17.93 -1.13 -5.81
N ASN A 12 -17.05 -1.40 -6.77
CA ASN A 12 -16.91 -2.72 -7.38
C ASN A 12 -16.07 -3.62 -6.45
N TRP A 13 -16.71 -4.55 -5.76
CA TRP A 13 -16.03 -5.46 -4.83
C TRP A 13 -15.04 -6.41 -5.52
N LEU A 14 -15.26 -6.76 -6.79
CA LEU A 14 -14.31 -7.58 -7.53
C LEU A 14 -13.01 -6.80 -7.78
N ALA A 15 -13.12 -5.52 -8.13
CA ALA A 15 -11.96 -4.63 -8.29
C ALA A 15 -11.21 -4.43 -6.95
N VAL A 16 -11.94 -4.28 -5.84
CA VAL A 16 -11.36 -4.21 -4.48
C VAL A 16 -10.57 -5.47 -4.15
N LEU A 17 -11.13 -6.65 -4.40
CA LEU A 17 -10.43 -7.92 -4.16
C LEU A 17 -9.23 -8.09 -5.09
N ALA A 18 -9.35 -7.74 -6.36
CA ALA A 18 -8.26 -7.80 -7.33
C ALA A 18 -7.09 -6.88 -6.94
N ALA A 19 -7.38 -5.63 -6.55
CA ALA A 19 -6.38 -4.67 -6.09
C ALA A 19 -5.71 -5.14 -4.79
N THR A 20 -6.49 -5.64 -3.83
CA THR A 20 -5.97 -6.17 -2.56
C THR A 20 -5.05 -7.35 -2.79
N PHE A 21 -5.44 -8.29 -3.65
CA PHE A 21 -4.64 -9.44 -4.02
C PHE A 21 -3.33 -9.04 -4.70
N ALA A 22 -3.40 -8.18 -5.73
CA ALA A 22 -2.22 -7.69 -6.45
C ALA A 22 -1.23 -7.00 -5.50
N CYS A 23 -1.72 -6.16 -4.60
CA CYS A 23 -0.89 -5.44 -3.63
C CYS A 23 -0.29 -6.38 -2.57
N THR A 24 -1.04 -7.39 -2.12
CA THR A 24 -0.54 -8.40 -1.17
C THR A 24 0.58 -9.22 -1.79
N VAL A 25 0.41 -9.69 -3.04
CA VAL A 25 1.45 -10.41 -3.79
C VAL A 25 2.68 -9.54 -3.98
N LEU A 26 2.49 -8.27 -4.37
CA LEU A 26 3.60 -7.32 -4.48
C LEU A 26 4.34 -7.15 -3.14
N GLY A 27 3.62 -7.00 -2.03
CA GLY A 27 4.24 -6.86 -0.71
C GLY A 27 5.06 -8.09 -0.32
N GLY A 28 4.51 -9.28 -0.54
CA GLY A 28 5.22 -10.55 -0.37
C GLY A 28 6.50 -10.58 -1.21
N LEU A 29 6.42 -10.32 -2.51
CA LEU A 29 7.59 -10.32 -3.40
C LEU A 29 8.60 -9.23 -3.04
N TRP A 30 8.15 -8.03 -2.70
CA TRP A 30 9.01 -6.87 -2.41
C TRP A 30 9.87 -7.11 -1.18
N PHE A 31 9.25 -7.50 -0.06
CA PHE A 31 9.94 -7.64 1.22
C PHE A 31 10.58 -9.01 1.44
N THR A 32 10.46 -9.94 0.49
CA THR A 32 11.13 -11.24 0.55
C THR A 32 12.14 -11.43 -0.58
N ALA A 33 11.67 -11.46 -1.83
CA ALA A 33 12.50 -11.82 -2.98
C ALA A 33 13.31 -10.64 -3.53
N LEU A 34 12.70 -9.47 -3.68
CA LEU A 34 13.34 -8.32 -4.33
C LEU A 34 14.26 -7.55 -3.39
N PHE A 35 13.76 -7.20 -2.20
CA PHE A 35 14.45 -6.34 -1.24
C PHE A 35 14.56 -6.97 0.15
N GLY A 36 14.29 -8.26 0.33
CA GLY A 36 14.25 -8.89 1.65
C GLY A 36 15.57 -8.75 2.44
N LYS A 37 16.73 -8.88 1.79
CA LYS A 37 18.04 -8.67 2.43
C LYS A 37 18.23 -7.22 2.90
N ALA A 38 17.89 -6.26 2.03
CA ALA A 38 17.98 -4.84 2.37
C ALA A 38 17.03 -4.49 3.51
N TYR A 39 15.78 -4.95 3.42
CA TYR A 39 14.74 -4.78 4.43
C TYR A 39 15.16 -5.36 5.80
N ALA A 40 15.68 -6.59 5.83
CA ALA A 40 16.20 -7.19 7.05
C ALA A 40 17.37 -6.38 7.64
N SER A 41 18.29 -5.89 6.79
CA SER A 41 19.43 -5.08 7.23
C SER A 41 19.01 -3.74 7.84
N VAL A 42 18.08 -3.01 7.21
CA VAL A 42 17.61 -1.71 7.74
C VAL A 42 16.81 -1.85 9.03
N LEU A 43 16.23 -3.03 9.26
CA LEU A 43 15.54 -3.39 10.50
C LEU A 43 16.48 -3.96 11.58
N GLY A 44 17.78 -4.08 11.33
CA GLY A 44 18.72 -4.69 12.28
C GLY A 44 18.53 -6.21 12.45
N ARG A 45 17.81 -6.88 11.55
CA ARG A 45 17.47 -8.31 11.59
C ARG A 45 18.34 -9.19 10.69
N ALA A 46 19.43 -8.64 10.15
CA ALA A 46 20.29 -9.35 9.20
C ALA A 46 20.90 -10.67 9.73
N HIS A 47 20.99 -10.83 11.05
CA HIS A 47 21.59 -12.00 11.70
C HIS A 47 20.59 -13.09 12.11
N ASP A 48 19.30 -12.91 11.85
CA ASP A 48 18.28 -13.95 12.10
C ASP A 48 17.43 -14.26 10.85
N PRO A 49 18.01 -14.95 9.85
CA PRO A 49 17.31 -15.30 8.61
C PRO A 49 16.28 -16.43 8.78
N LYS A 50 16.18 -17.07 9.95
CA LYS A 50 15.32 -18.24 10.18
C LYS A 50 14.10 -17.94 11.07
N ALA A 51 13.99 -16.74 11.63
CA ALA A 51 12.81 -16.31 12.37
C ALA A 51 11.55 -16.43 11.50
N LYS A 52 10.62 -17.29 11.91
CA LYS A 52 9.29 -17.34 11.30
C LYS A 52 8.51 -16.09 11.72
N PRO A 53 7.96 -15.31 10.78
CA PRO A 53 7.12 -14.18 11.14
C PRO A 53 5.89 -14.68 11.89
N ALA A 54 5.57 -14.02 13.01
CA ALA A 54 4.28 -14.22 13.67
C ALA A 54 3.13 -13.93 12.67
N PRO A 55 1.98 -14.61 12.76
CA PRO A 55 0.89 -14.47 11.79
C PRO A 55 0.44 -13.03 11.53
N ILE A 56 0.54 -12.15 12.53
CA ILE A 56 0.20 -10.72 12.41
C ILE A 56 1.04 -9.99 11.36
N PHE A 57 2.29 -10.41 11.10
CA PHE A 57 3.14 -9.81 10.07
C PHE A 57 2.78 -10.26 8.64
N ILE A 58 1.81 -11.16 8.51
CA ILE A 58 1.26 -11.62 7.22
C ILE A 58 -0.17 -11.10 7.07
N VAL A 59 -1.03 -11.40 8.05
CA VAL A 59 -2.46 -11.05 8.02
C VAL A 59 -2.67 -9.55 8.24
N GLY A 60 -1.87 -8.92 9.10
CA GLY A 60 -1.96 -7.49 9.40
C GLY A 60 -1.81 -6.62 8.14
N PRO A 61 -0.72 -6.75 7.36
CA PRO A 61 -0.56 -6.03 6.11
C PRO A 61 -1.72 -6.24 5.13
N LEU A 62 -2.22 -7.48 4.99
CA LEU A 62 -3.37 -7.78 4.11
C LEU A 62 -4.63 -7.01 4.53
N VAL A 63 -4.95 -6.98 5.82
CA VAL A 63 -6.12 -6.25 6.34
C VAL A 63 -5.94 -4.74 6.14
N CYS A 64 -4.75 -4.21 6.43
CA CYS A 64 -4.45 -2.80 6.20
C CYS A 64 -4.57 -2.42 4.71
N THR A 65 -4.07 -3.27 3.82
CA THR A 65 -4.21 -3.08 2.36
C THR A 65 -5.68 -3.09 1.94
N LEU A 66 -6.49 -4.02 2.44
CA LEU A 66 -7.92 -4.07 2.11
C LEU A 66 -8.64 -2.76 2.52
N ILE A 67 -8.37 -2.25 3.72
CA ILE A 67 -8.96 -0.99 4.20
C ILE A 67 -8.52 0.18 3.33
N ALA A 68 -7.24 0.25 2.98
CA ALA A 68 -6.71 1.27 2.08
C ALA A 68 -7.37 1.23 0.69
N VAL A 69 -7.53 0.03 0.11
CA VAL A 69 -8.17 -0.17 -1.19
C VAL A 69 -9.65 0.25 -1.16
N ILE A 70 -10.40 -0.12 -0.13
CA ILE A 70 -11.80 0.32 0.04
C ILE A 70 -11.90 1.84 0.12
N THR A 71 -10.97 2.46 0.86
CA THR A 71 -10.88 3.92 0.99
C THR A 71 -10.60 4.57 -0.37
N SER A 72 -9.61 4.06 -1.13
CA SER A 72 -9.30 4.54 -2.48
C SER A 72 -10.48 4.36 -3.44
N ALA A 73 -11.18 3.22 -3.41
CA ALA A 73 -12.36 2.97 -4.25
C ALA A 73 -13.48 3.98 -3.96
N THR A 74 -13.71 4.28 -2.69
CA THR A 74 -14.69 5.27 -2.24
C THR A 74 -14.33 6.67 -2.77
N LEU A 75 -13.07 7.08 -2.58
CA LEU A 75 -12.60 8.40 -3.04
C LEU A 75 -12.62 8.53 -4.57
N ILE A 76 -12.24 7.48 -5.31
CA ILE A 76 -12.33 7.43 -6.77
C ILE A 76 -13.76 7.68 -7.24
N LYS A 77 -14.77 7.07 -6.59
CA LYS A 77 -16.19 7.29 -6.90
C LYS A 77 -16.68 8.69 -6.53
N VAL A 78 -16.24 9.24 -5.39
CA VAL A 78 -16.60 10.61 -4.96
C VAL A 78 -16.03 11.66 -5.91
N LEU A 79 -14.77 11.48 -6.32
CA LEU A 79 -14.04 12.39 -7.21
C LEU A 79 -14.36 12.15 -8.70
N ASN A 80 -15.15 11.12 -9.02
CA ASN A 80 -15.54 10.73 -10.37
C ASN A 80 -14.34 10.51 -11.31
N LEU A 81 -13.31 9.82 -10.80
CA LEU A 81 -12.10 9.51 -11.55
C LEU A 81 -12.37 8.34 -12.50
N THR A 82 -12.14 8.53 -13.80
CA THR A 82 -12.57 7.57 -14.83
C THR A 82 -11.51 7.25 -15.87
N SER A 83 -10.39 7.98 -15.88
CA SER A 83 -9.31 7.77 -16.84
C SER A 83 -8.05 7.17 -16.19
N VAL A 84 -7.21 6.55 -17.01
CA VAL A 84 -5.87 6.08 -16.58
C VAL A 84 -5.01 7.25 -16.05
N GLY A 85 -5.15 8.44 -16.64
CA GLY A 85 -4.47 9.64 -16.16
C GLY A 85 -4.92 10.05 -14.75
N ASP A 86 -6.22 9.96 -14.46
CA ASP A 86 -6.75 10.19 -13.12
C ASP A 86 -6.21 9.17 -12.12
N ALA A 87 -6.20 7.89 -12.52
CA ALA A 87 -5.68 6.81 -11.68
C ALA A 87 -4.23 7.04 -11.29
N ILE A 88 -3.36 7.36 -12.26
CA ILE A 88 -1.94 7.63 -12.01
C ILE A 88 -1.78 8.86 -11.11
N THR A 89 -2.49 9.96 -11.42
CA THR A 89 -2.39 11.20 -10.65
C THR A 89 -2.89 11.02 -9.22
N PHE A 90 -4.06 10.40 -9.03
CA PHE A 90 -4.61 10.09 -7.71
C PHE A 90 -3.70 9.15 -6.93
N GLY A 91 -3.25 8.07 -7.57
CA GLY A 91 -2.35 7.10 -6.96
C GLY A 91 -1.02 7.74 -6.53
N ALA A 92 -0.49 8.67 -7.31
CA ALA A 92 0.74 9.40 -6.98
C ALA A 92 0.53 10.35 -5.78
N VAL A 93 -0.56 11.13 -5.79
CA VAL A 93 -0.88 12.08 -4.71
C VAL A 93 -1.14 11.35 -3.40
N VAL A 94 -1.97 10.30 -3.40
CA VAL A 94 -2.27 9.49 -2.20
C VAL A 94 -1.04 8.69 -1.77
N GLY A 95 -0.35 8.07 -2.72
CA GLY A 95 0.81 7.23 -2.45
C GLY A 95 1.94 8.02 -1.83
N PHE A 96 2.28 9.18 -2.38
CA PHE A 96 3.33 10.02 -1.82
C PHE A 96 2.87 10.78 -0.58
N GLY A 97 1.74 11.50 -0.71
CA GLY A 97 1.25 12.44 0.28
C GLY A 97 0.74 11.79 1.56
N TYR A 98 0.11 10.61 1.47
CA TYR A 98 -0.34 9.87 2.66
C TYR A 98 0.56 8.69 2.97
N PHE A 99 0.77 7.75 2.05
CA PHE A 99 1.41 6.48 2.42
C PHE A 99 2.91 6.62 2.68
N VAL A 100 3.67 7.18 1.74
CA VAL A 100 5.13 7.36 1.90
C VAL A 100 5.42 8.29 3.07
N SER A 101 4.73 9.42 3.18
CA SER A 101 4.93 10.40 4.24
C SER A 101 4.65 9.80 5.64
N THR A 102 3.53 9.09 5.81
CA THR A 102 3.11 8.50 7.08
C THR A 102 4.03 7.35 7.48
N MET A 103 4.44 6.52 6.52
CA MET A 103 5.41 5.45 6.76
C MET A 103 6.76 6.02 7.17
N ALA A 104 7.24 7.06 6.47
CA ALA A 104 8.50 7.69 6.81
C ALA A 104 8.47 8.35 8.19
N ASN A 105 7.37 9.04 8.52
CA ASN A 105 7.15 9.60 9.86
C ASN A 105 7.14 8.50 10.93
N THR A 106 6.43 7.41 10.69
CA THR A 106 6.40 6.24 11.59
C THR A 106 7.79 5.64 11.77
N ALA A 107 8.59 5.57 10.71
CA ALA A 107 9.96 5.06 10.76
C ALA A 107 10.90 5.97 11.55
N ILE A 108 10.68 7.30 11.56
CA ILE A 108 11.45 8.27 12.36
C ILE A 108 11.03 8.13 13.84
N ASN A 109 11.47 7.05 14.46
CA ASN A 109 11.29 6.79 15.88
C ASN A 109 12.59 6.21 16.49
N PRO A 110 12.85 6.40 17.80
CA PRO A 110 14.09 5.95 18.44
C PRO A 110 14.35 4.44 18.40
N ASN A 111 13.31 3.61 18.17
CA ASN A 111 13.43 2.16 18.13
C ASN A 111 13.74 1.62 16.72
N MET A 112 13.74 2.48 15.69
CA MET A 112 14.07 2.10 14.32
C MET A 112 15.57 2.29 14.04
N PRO A 113 16.35 1.22 13.73
CA PRO A 113 17.80 1.33 13.61
C PRO A 113 18.28 2.25 12.47
N ARG A 114 17.59 2.23 11.33
CA ARG A 114 17.96 2.99 10.13
C ARG A 114 16.73 3.63 9.49
N PRO A 115 16.15 4.67 10.10
CA PRO A 115 14.83 5.19 9.74
C PRO A 115 14.75 5.69 8.29
N LEU A 116 15.73 6.47 7.84
CA LEU A 116 15.75 7.00 6.47
C LEU A 116 15.96 5.89 5.43
N MET A 117 16.82 4.90 5.72
CA MET A 117 17.05 3.77 4.81
C MET A 117 15.83 2.85 4.75
N TYR A 118 15.14 2.65 5.87
CA TYR A 118 13.87 1.95 5.90
C TYR A 118 12.85 2.64 4.98
N SER A 119 12.77 3.97 5.05
CA SER A 119 11.90 4.76 4.19
C SER A 119 12.26 4.65 2.70
N LEU A 120 13.55 4.57 2.36
CA LEU A 120 14.01 4.37 0.98
C LEU A 120 13.67 2.98 0.43
N VAL A 121 13.64 1.95 1.29
CA VAL A 121 13.26 0.57 0.88
C VAL A 121 11.74 0.40 0.81
N SER A 122 11.01 0.98 1.76
CA SER A 122 9.56 0.75 1.93
C SER A 122 8.70 1.80 1.24
N GLY A 123 9.19 3.03 1.07
CA GLY A 123 8.47 4.13 0.43
C GLY A 123 8.08 3.82 -1.01
N PRO A 124 9.02 3.40 -1.89
CA PRO A 124 8.68 3.05 -3.27
C PRO A 124 7.62 1.94 -3.36
N TYR A 125 7.62 0.97 -2.44
CA TYR A 125 6.57 -0.04 -2.34
C TYR A 125 5.19 0.59 -2.10
N PHE A 126 5.05 1.46 -1.09
CA PHE A 126 3.77 2.10 -0.78
C PHE A 126 3.29 3.04 -1.89
N PHE A 127 4.22 3.72 -2.57
CA PHE A 127 3.92 4.53 -3.74
C PHE A 127 3.36 3.68 -4.89
N LEU A 128 4.05 2.59 -5.24
CA LEU A 128 3.61 1.67 -6.30
C LEU A 128 2.29 0.97 -5.95
N LEU A 129 2.09 0.57 -4.70
CA LEU A 129 0.84 0.00 -4.20
C LEU A 129 -0.34 0.94 -4.47
N SER A 130 -0.16 2.24 -4.22
CA SER A 130 -1.20 3.24 -4.46
C SER A 130 -1.53 3.39 -5.95
N ILE A 131 -0.51 3.40 -6.82
CA ILE A 131 -0.68 3.45 -8.28
C ILE A 131 -1.38 2.20 -8.81
N ILE A 132 -0.98 1.02 -8.36
CA ILE A 132 -1.59 -0.25 -8.79
C ILE A 132 -3.04 -0.32 -8.33
N THR A 133 -3.30 0.10 -7.08
CA THR A 133 -4.65 0.16 -6.52
C THR A 133 -5.55 1.06 -7.36
N SER A 134 -5.12 2.28 -7.66
CA SER A 134 -5.93 3.23 -8.43
C SER A 134 -6.15 2.77 -9.88
N LEU A 135 -5.13 2.20 -10.52
CA LEU A 135 -5.25 1.66 -11.87
C LEU A 135 -6.28 0.55 -11.94
N ILE A 136 -6.21 -0.43 -11.05
CA ILE A 136 -7.17 -1.54 -11.00
C ILE A 136 -8.59 -1.02 -10.76
N LEU A 137 -8.77 -0.14 -9.77
CA LEU A 137 -10.09 0.38 -9.42
C LEU A 137 -10.74 1.25 -10.51
N VAL A 138 -9.95 1.99 -11.30
CA VAL A 138 -10.48 2.80 -12.41
C VAL A 138 -10.72 1.98 -13.67
N THR A 139 -9.85 1.01 -13.97
CA THR A 139 -9.99 0.15 -15.17
C THR A 139 -11.00 -0.98 -14.98
N MET A 140 -11.35 -1.31 -13.73
CA MET A 140 -12.44 -2.23 -13.35
C MET A 140 -13.52 -1.47 -12.55
N PRO A 141 -14.27 -0.55 -13.18
CA PRO A 141 -15.17 0.37 -12.48
C PRO A 141 -16.38 -0.29 -11.81
#